data_AF-A0A957TIJ5-F1
#
_entry.id   AF-A0A957TIJ5-F1
#
_cell.length_a   1.000
_cell.length_b   1.000
_cell.length_c   1.000
_cell.angle_alpha   90.00
_cell.angle_beta   90.00
_cell.angle_gamma   90.00
#
_symmetry.space_group_name_H-M   'P 1'
#
loop_
_entity.id
_entity.type
_entity.pdbx_description
1 polymer ?
#
loop_
_entity_poly.entity_id
_entity_poly.type
_entity_poly.pdbx_seq_one_letter_code
_entity_poly.pdbx_strand_id
1 'polypeptide(L)'
;MAANRLETVPAYVDRPQVIQESFAQYINRMSMRLALPTGGIIALLVILLNLDRSSVPLSDDLRSFGSLAFFAMLPLSTVTAGWAYRLGVRGWNDRVGPERQRSWYFGFLPVALAYMLVTAGLLFVGITLIERAFRELQLSLIQGTLLAVLGSTAFTFWIVGDAMRLDTRRLLTLVVVILASGVYLTLVAIDDPQWWRVSFSYLGKLESNVNWLFNA
;
A
#
# COMPACT_ATOMS: atom_id res chain seq x y z
N MET A 1 -24.72 -49.45 52.37
CA MET A 1 -24.88 -47.98 52.44
C MET A 1 -23.85 -47.34 51.51
N ALA A 2 -24.20 -47.10 50.25
CA ALA A 2 -23.36 -46.41 49.29
C ALA A 2 -23.85 -44.96 49.20
N ALA A 3 -22.99 -44.01 49.57
CA ALA A 3 -23.31 -42.60 49.56
C ALA A 3 -23.32 -42.07 48.11
N ASN A 4 -24.49 -41.62 47.67
CA ASN A 4 -24.73 -40.95 46.40
C ASN A 4 -23.99 -39.59 46.42
N ARG A 5 -22.84 -39.52 45.74
CA ARG A 5 -22.15 -38.25 45.46
C ARG A 5 -22.83 -37.64 44.25
N LEU A 6 -23.71 -36.67 44.49
CA LEU A 6 -24.25 -35.81 43.45
C LEU A 6 -23.11 -34.92 42.95
N GLU A 7 -22.55 -35.28 41.80
CA GLU A 7 -21.68 -34.40 41.03
C GLU A 7 -22.50 -33.19 40.59
N THR A 8 -22.22 -32.03 41.18
CA THR A 8 -22.75 -30.76 40.73
C THR A 8 -22.14 -30.45 39.36
N VAL A 9 -22.87 -30.78 38.30
CA VAL A 9 -22.58 -30.34 36.94
C VAL A 9 -22.50 -28.81 36.96
N PRO A 10 -21.34 -28.19 36.66
CA PRO A 10 -21.25 -26.74 36.63
C PRO A 10 -22.19 -26.23 35.54
N ALA A 11 -23.13 -25.37 35.92
CA ALA A 11 -24.01 -24.68 35.00
C ALA A 11 -23.14 -24.00 33.92
N TYR A 12 -23.33 -24.41 32.67
CA TYR A 12 -22.75 -23.74 31.52
C TYR A 12 -23.36 -22.33 31.49
N VAL A 13 -22.63 -21.38 32.07
CA VAL A 13 -22.99 -19.96 32.01
C VAL A 13 -22.90 -19.59 30.53
N ASP A 14 -24.06 -19.45 29.90
CA ASP A 14 -24.22 -18.96 28.54
C ASP A 14 -23.74 -17.50 28.53
N ARG A 15 -22.43 -17.31 28.37
CA ARG A 15 -21.86 -15.97 28.24
C ARG A 15 -22.51 -15.39 26.99
N PRO A 16 -23.05 -14.15 27.05
CA PRO A 16 -23.57 -13.51 25.85
C PRO A 16 -22.50 -13.62 24.78
N GLN A 17 -22.84 -14.23 23.65
CA GLN A 17 -21.93 -14.31 22.51
C GLN A 17 -21.65 -12.88 22.07
N VAL A 18 -20.62 -12.28 22.66
CA VAL A 18 -19.99 -11.09 22.10
C VAL A 18 -19.63 -11.51 20.70
N ILE A 19 -20.38 -11.05 19.71
CA ILE A 19 -20.17 -11.40 18.30
C ILE A 19 -18.73 -11.03 18.01
N GLN A 20 -17.84 -12.02 18.02
CA GLN A 20 -16.43 -11.80 17.80
C GLN A 20 -16.30 -11.35 16.35
N GLU A 21 -15.96 -10.08 16.18
CA GLU A 21 -15.76 -9.51 14.87
C GLU A 21 -14.74 -10.35 14.09
N SER A 22 -15.15 -10.80 12.90
CA SER A 22 -14.27 -11.53 12.00
C SER A 22 -13.05 -10.69 11.65
N PHE A 23 -11.91 -11.32 11.39
CA PHE A 23 -10.69 -10.60 11.00
C PHE A 23 -10.91 -9.75 9.74
N ALA A 24 -11.77 -10.19 8.81
CA ALA A 24 -12.12 -9.44 7.61
C ALA A 24 -12.89 -8.15 7.93
N GLN A 25 -13.87 -8.19 8.85
CA GLN A 25 -14.61 -7.00 9.30
C GLN A 25 -13.68 -6.03 10.02
N TYR A 26 -12.79 -6.54 10.88
CA TYR A 26 -11.79 -5.73 11.58
C TYR A 26 -10.92 -4.95 10.58
N ILE A 27 -10.44 -5.62 9.53
CA ILE A 27 -9.63 -5.00 8.48
C ILE A 27 -10.43 -3.93 7.74
N ASN A 28 -11.64 -4.23 7.27
CA ASN A 28 -12.45 -3.25 6.53
C ASN A 28 -12.67 -1.98 7.35
N ARG A 29 -12.95 -2.12 8.65
CA ARG A 29 -13.12 -0.98 9.55
C ARG A 29 -11.83 -0.18 9.71
N MET A 30 -10.68 -0.84 9.88
CA MET A 30 -9.39 -0.14 9.97
C MET A 30 -9.02 0.54 8.65
N SER A 31 -9.26 -0.12 7.50
CA SER A 31 -9.05 0.46 6.18
C SER A 31 -9.86 1.74 5.98
N MET A 32 -11.15 1.75 6.35
CA MET A 32 -11.95 2.98 6.29
C MET A 32 -11.42 4.09 7.21
N ARG A 33 -11.04 3.73 8.44
CA ARG A 33 -10.53 4.70 9.43
C ARG A 33 -9.22 5.37 9.02
N LEU A 34 -8.37 4.66 8.28
CA LEU A 34 -7.10 5.20 7.81
C LEU A 34 -7.21 5.86 6.43
N ALA A 35 -8.08 5.36 5.56
CA ALA A 35 -8.27 5.90 4.21
C ALA A 35 -8.95 7.27 4.19
N LEU A 36 -9.99 7.48 5.01
CA LEU A 36 -10.74 8.74 5.02
C LEU A 36 -9.88 9.96 5.41
N PRO A 37 -9.06 9.91 6.49
CA PRO A 37 -8.14 10.99 6.81
C PRO A 37 -7.14 11.28 5.68
N THR A 38 -6.61 10.25 5.01
CA THR A 38 -5.68 10.44 3.88
C THR A 38 -6.33 11.21 2.74
N GLY A 39 -7.56 10.86 2.38
CA GLY A 39 -8.34 11.63 1.41
C GLY A 39 -8.52 13.08 1.84
N GLY A 40 -8.88 13.32 3.10
CA GLY A 40 -9.03 14.67 3.66
C GLY A 40 -7.73 15.49 3.63
N ILE A 41 -6.60 14.88 4.00
CA ILE A 41 -5.27 15.54 3.95
C ILE A 41 -4.94 15.94 2.52
N ILE A 42 -5.15 15.06 1.54
CA ILE A 42 -4.87 15.35 0.13
C ILE A 42 -5.83 16.41 -0.41
N ALA A 43 -7.12 16.38 -0.04
CA ALA A 43 -8.07 17.42 -0.40
C ALA A 43 -7.60 18.80 0.07
N LEU A 44 -7.20 18.88 1.35
CA LEU A 44 -6.71 20.13 1.95
C LEU A 44 -5.44 20.62 1.26
N LEU A 45 -4.48 19.73 1.00
CA LEU A 45 -3.25 20.07 0.28
C LEU A 45 -3.56 20.62 -1.12
N VAL A 46 -4.41 19.92 -1.87
CA VAL A 46 -4.78 20.31 -3.23
C VAL A 46 -5.50 21.66 -3.26
N ILE A 47 -6.47 21.87 -2.37
CA ILE A 47 -7.22 23.12 -2.27
C ILE A 47 -6.27 24.27 -1.90
N LEU A 48 -5.52 24.14 -0.79
CA LEU A 48 -4.66 25.20 -0.28
C LEU A 48 -3.57 25.60 -1.30
N LEU A 49 -3.01 24.62 -2.01
CA LEU A 49 -1.97 24.87 -2.99
C LEU A 49 -2.48 25.31 -4.36
N ASN A 50 -3.80 25.45 -4.58
CA ASN A 50 -4.36 25.89 -5.86
C ASN A 50 -5.52 26.90 -5.73
N LEU A 51 -5.67 27.57 -4.58
CA LEU A 51 -6.72 28.60 -4.38
C LEU A 51 -6.67 29.76 -5.39
N ASP A 52 -5.48 30.07 -5.90
CA ASP A 52 -5.19 31.14 -6.86
C ASP A 52 -5.46 30.74 -8.32
N ARG A 53 -5.83 29.48 -8.59
CA ARG A 53 -5.95 28.93 -9.95
C ARG A 53 -7.38 28.54 -10.28
N SER A 54 -7.85 28.94 -11.45
CA SER A 54 -9.18 28.58 -11.98
C SER A 54 -9.21 27.16 -12.58
N SER A 55 -8.11 26.76 -13.21
CA SER A 55 -7.87 25.40 -13.72
C SER A 55 -6.49 24.91 -13.30
N VAL A 56 -6.40 23.61 -13.03
CA VAL A 56 -5.15 22.97 -12.60
C VAL A 56 -4.88 21.79 -13.54
N PRO A 57 -3.68 21.72 -14.12
CA PRO A 57 -3.32 20.62 -15.02
C PRO A 57 -3.16 19.31 -14.24
N LEU A 58 -3.17 18.20 -14.97
CA LEU A 58 -2.99 16.89 -14.36
C LEU A 58 -1.54 16.62 -13.94
N SER A 59 -0.54 16.87 -14.78
CA SER A 59 0.87 16.51 -14.48
C SER A 59 1.94 17.53 -14.93
N ASP A 60 1.56 18.69 -15.48
CA ASP A 60 2.53 19.61 -16.10
C ASP A 60 3.44 20.38 -15.12
N ASP A 61 3.02 20.59 -13.86
CA ASP A 61 3.81 21.34 -12.87
C ASP A 61 3.80 20.69 -11.47
N LEU A 62 4.57 21.24 -10.52
CA LEU A 62 4.65 20.71 -9.15
C LEU A 62 3.36 20.91 -8.34
N ARG A 63 2.50 21.86 -8.74
CA ARG A 63 1.21 22.15 -8.09
C ARG A 63 0.04 21.38 -8.74
N SER A 64 0.31 20.63 -9.82
CA SER A 64 -0.64 19.79 -10.53
C SER A 64 -1.17 18.67 -9.65
N PHE A 65 -2.36 18.15 -9.98
CA PHE A 65 -3.00 17.12 -9.18
C PHE A 65 -2.15 15.85 -9.09
N GLY A 66 -1.52 15.44 -10.19
CA GLY A 66 -0.67 14.27 -10.28
C GLY A 66 0.59 14.42 -9.43
N SER A 67 1.31 15.54 -9.55
CA SER A 67 2.51 15.82 -8.75
C SER A 67 2.19 15.87 -7.25
N LEU A 68 1.13 16.59 -6.87
CA LEU A 68 0.72 16.67 -5.47
C LEU A 68 0.30 15.31 -4.91
N ALA A 69 -0.50 14.54 -5.67
CA ALA A 69 -0.88 13.19 -5.27
C ALA A 69 0.35 12.29 -5.13
N PHE A 70 1.29 12.35 -6.07
CA PHE A 70 2.53 11.58 -6.03
C PHE A 70 3.33 11.88 -4.75
N PHE A 71 3.74 13.14 -4.55
CA PHE A 71 4.59 13.49 -3.41
C PHE A 71 3.90 13.36 -2.06
N ALA A 72 2.59 13.61 -1.97
CA ALA A 72 1.85 13.42 -0.72
C ALA A 72 1.63 11.95 -0.38
N MET A 73 1.37 11.10 -1.40
CA MET A 73 1.08 9.69 -1.17
C MET A 73 2.31 8.87 -0.79
N LEU A 74 3.53 9.27 -1.15
CA LEU A 74 4.74 8.56 -0.73
C LEU A 74 4.88 8.46 0.80
N PRO A 75 4.93 9.56 1.57
CA PRO A 75 5.02 9.48 3.02
C PRO A 75 3.74 8.87 3.64
N LEU A 76 2.55 9.20 3.10
CA LEU A 76 1.28 8.69 3.63
C LEU A 76 1.16 7.17 3.48
N SER A 77 1.51 6.62 2.32
CA SER A 77 1.51 5.17 2.08
C SER A 77 2.54 4.46 2.95
N THR A 78 3.74 5.03 3.12
CA THR A 78 4.80 4.48 3.96
C THR A 78 4.34 4.32 5.41
N VAL A 79 3.83 5.42 6.00
CA VAL A 79 3.35 5.44 7.39
C VAL A 79 2.15 4.53 7.55
N THR A 80 1.19 4.61 6.61
CA THR A 80 -0.06 3.86 6.69
C THR A 80 0.18 2.35 6.53
N ALA A 81 1.05 1.93 5.61
CA ALA A 81 1.40 0.53 5.41
C ALA A 81 2.13 -0.06 6.61
N GLY A 82 3.12 0.66 7.16
CA GLY A 82 3.82 0.21 8.38
C GLY A 82 2.85 0.06 9.56
N TRP A 83 1.96 1.04 9.73
CA TRP A 83 0.96 0.99 10.79
C TRP A 83 -0.06 -0.14 10.57
N ALA A 84 -0.56 -0.30 9.35
CA ALA A 84 -1.47 -1.37 8.97
C ALA A 84 -0.85 -2.74 9.20
N TYR A 85 0.41 -2.95 8.81
CA TYR A 85 1.14 -4.20 9.10
C TYR A 85 1.20 -4.49 10.60
N ARG A 86 1.55 -3.49 11.42
CA ARG A 86 1.56 -3.63 12.88
C ARG A 86 0.18 -4.03 13.43
N LEU A 87 -0.89 -3.40 12.94
CA LEU A 87 -2.26 -3.74 13.33
C LEU A 87 -2.66 -5.15 12.89
N GLY A 88 -2.26 -5.57 11.68
CA GLY A 88 -2.48 -6.91 11.16
C GLY A 88 -1.81 -7.99 12.02
N VAL A 89 -0.53 -7.80 12.35
CA VAL A 89 0.22 -8.72 13.22
C VAL A 89 -0.39 -8.80 14.62
N ARG A 90 -0.79 -7.66 15.21
CA ARG A 90 -1.48 -7.64 16.51
C ARG A 90 -2.81 -8.39 16.45
N GLY A 91 -3.65 -8.06 15.46
CA GLY A 91 -4.93 -8.74 15.28
C GLY A 91 -4.79 -10.24 15.04
N TRP A 92 -3.72 -10.68 14.36
CA TRP A 92 -3.39 -12.10 14.23
C TRP A 92 -2.99 -12.72 15.57
N ASN A 93 -2.06 -12.09 16.30
CA ASN A 93 -1.52 -12.59 17.55
C ASN A 93 -2.60 -12.76 18.64
N ASP A 94 -3.60 -11.88 18.66
CA ASP A 94 -4.74 -11.95 19.59
C ASP A 94 -5.64 -13.19 19.36
N ARG A 95 -5.47 -13.89 18.22
CA ARG A 95 -6.32 -15.01 17.77
C ARG A 95 -5.59 -16.35 17.72
N VAL A 96 -4.28 -16.39 17.99
CA VAL A 96 -3.47 -17.60 17.93
C VAL A 96 -2.78 -17.89 19.26
N GLY A 97 -2.41 -19.15 19.48
CA GLY A 97 -1.65 -19.56 20.65
C GLY A 97 -0.28 -18.87 20.73
N PRO A 98 0.32 -18.73 21.94
CA PRO A 98 1.59 -18.04 22.15
C PRO A 98 2.73 -18.51 21.24
N GLU A 99 2.75 -19.80 20.90
CA GLU A 99 3.75 -20.45 20.06
C GLU A 99 3.70 -20.05 18.57
N ARG A 100 2.59 -19.42 18.12
CA ARG A 100 2.40 -18.98 16.72
C ARG A 100 2.39 -17.46 16.57
N GLN A 101 2.69 -16.72 17.64
CA GLN A 101 2.73 -15.28 17.61
C GLN A 101 3.92 -14.78 16.78
N ARG A 102 3.69 -13.69 16.03
CA ARG A 102 4.68 -13.07 15.15
C ARG A 102 5.14 -11.76 15.75
N SER A 103 6.43 -11.45 15.59
CA SER A 103 6.97 -10.13 15.92
C SER A 103 6.75 -9.17 14.74
N TRP A 104 6.30 -7.95 15.03
CA TRP A 104 6.10 -6.91 14.02
C TRP A 104 7.37 -6.07 13.79
N TYR A 105 8.32 -6.06 14.72
CA TYR A 105 9.46 -5.13 14.71
C TYR A 105 10.33 -5.28 13.46
N PHE A 106 10.67 -6.51 13.08
CA PHE A 106 11.55 -6.76 11.92
C PHE A 106 10.85 -6.58 10.58
N GLY A 107 9.53 -6.81 10.52
CA GLY A 107 8.75 -6.64 9.28
C GLY A 107 8.30 -5.20 9.03
N PHE A 108 8.26 -4.35 10.04
CA PHE A 108 7.68 -3.00 9.94
C PHE A 108 8.38 -2.15 8.87
N LEU A 109 9.70 -1.99 8.98
CA LEU A 109 10.45 -1.13 8.08
C LEU A 109 10.50 -1.67 6.63
N PRO A 110 10.81 -2.96 6.38
CA PRO A 110 10.78 -3.52 5.04
C PRO A 110 9.41 -3.40 4.37
N VAL A 111 8.32 -3.65 5.11
CA VAL A 111 6.96 -3.53 4.57
C VAL A 111 6.62 -2.07 4.25
N ALA A 112 6.93 -1.13 5.15
CA ALA A 112 6.69 0.29 4.92
C ALA A 112 7.42 0.78 3.65
N LEU A 113 8.69 0.40 3.49
CA LEU A 113 9.48 0.74 2.30
C LEU A 113 8.96 0.06 1.03
N ALA A 114 8.54 -1.21 1.11
CA ALA A 114 7.97 -1.92 -0.03
C ALA A 114 6.72 -1.19 -0.56
N TYR A 115 5.80 -0.80 0.33
CA TYR A 115 4.61 -0.04 -0.10
C TYR A 115 4.93 1.38 -0.57
N MET A 116 5.97 2.03 -0.04
CA MET A 116 6.46 3.29 -0.61
C MET A 116 6.87 3.12 -2.07
N LEU A 117 7.66 2.07 -2.37
CA LEU A 117 8.13 1.78 -3.72
C LEU A 117 6.99 1.37 -4.66
N VAL A 118 6.05 0.53 -4.19
CA VAL A 118 4.84 0.20 -4.95
C VAL A 118 4.01 1.43 -5.25
N THR A 119 3.85 2.32 -4.26
CA THR A 119 3.10 3.57 -4.44
C THR A 119 3.79 4.48 -5.45
N ALA A 120 5.11 4.65 -5.34
CA ALA A 120 5.90 5.40 -6.32
C ALA A 120 5.74 4.82 -7.72
N GLY A 121 5.93 3.51 -7.88
CA GLY A 121 5.82 2.83 -9.16
C GLY A 121 4.43 2.94 -9.79
N LEU A 122 3.38 2.63 -9.03
CA LEU A 122 2.00 2.66 -9.53
C LEU A 122 1.52 4.07 -9.83
N LEU A 123 1.84 5.06 -8.99
CA LEU A 123 1.46 6.45 -9.27
C LEU A 123 2.24 7.00 -10.46
N PHE A 124 3.54 6.70 -10.58
CA PHE A 124 4.33 7.12 -11.74
C PHE A 124 3.73 6.55 -13.03
N VAL A 125 3.55 5.23 -13.11
CA VAL A 125 2.94 4.56 -14.27
C VAL A 125 1.54 5.13 -14.55
N GLY A 126 0.72 5.27 -13.51
CA GLY A 126 -0.65 5.76 -13.62
C GLY A 126 -0.71 7.19 -14.16
N ILE A 127 0.07 8.11 -13.59
CA ILE A 127 0.13 9.50 -14.02
C ILE A 127 0.62 9.59 -15.47
N THR A 128 1.70 8.88 -15.84
CA THR A 128 2.22 8.87 -17.21
C THR A 128 1.19 8.33 -18.21
N LEU A 129 0.43 7.28 -17.85
CA LEU A 129 -0.62 6.75 -18.73
C LEU A 129 -1.77 7.73 -18.90
N ILE A 130 -2.23 8.36 -17.81
CA ILE A 130 -3.33 9.33 -17.87
C ILE A 130 -2.90 10.56 -18.66
N GLU A 131 -1.68 11.06 -18.47
CA GLU A 131 -1.11 12.17 -19.24
C GLU A 131 -1.09 11.87 -20.75
N ARG A 132 -0.70 10.65 -21.13
CA ARG A 132 -0.69 10.22 -22.54
C ARG A 132 -2.12 10.07 -23.11
N ALA A 133 -3.06 9.59 -22.30
CA ALA A 133 -4.44 9.36 -22.74
C ALA A 133 -5.27 10.65 -22.80
N PHE A 134 -5.02 11.59 -21.89
CA PHE A 134 -5.77 12.83 -21.72
C PHE A 134 -4.83 14.03 -21.79
N ARG A 135 -4.12 14.14 -22.92
CA ARG A 135 -3.22 15.25 -23.18
C ARG A 135 -3.99 16.57 -23.09
N GLU A 136 -3.43 17.56 -22.38
CA GLU A 136 -4.04 18.88 -22.12
C GLU A 136 -5.31 18.89 -21.25
N LEU A 137 -5.60 17.80 -20.52
CA LEU A 137 -6.73 17.77 -19.61
C LEU A 137 -6.55 18.79 -18.47
N GLN A 138 -7.36 19.83 -18.51
CA GLN A 138 -7.49 20.81 -17.44
C GLN A 138 -8.74 20.51 -16.63
N LEU A 139 -8.56 20.32 -15.33
CA LEU A 139 -9.66 20.09 -14.41
C LEU A 139 -9.92 21.37 -13.63
N SER A 140 -11.20 21.65 -13.38
CA SER A 140 -11.56 22.66 -12.38
C SER A 140 -11.07 22.21 -11.00
N LEU A 141 -10.82 23.16 -10.10
CA LEU A 141 -10.33 22.86 -8.75
C LEU A 141 -11.20 21.82 -8.03
N ILE A 142 -12.53 21.93 -8.16
CA ILE A 142 -13.48 21.01 -7.54
C ILE A 142 -13.34 19.60 -8.13
N GLN A 143 -13.30 19.47 -9.47
CA GLN A 143 -13.21 18.18 -10.15
C GLN A 143 -11.91 17.46 -9.81
N GLY A 144 -10.77 18.15 -9.88
CA GLY A 144 -9.50 17.52 -9.58
C GLY A 144 -9.31 17.23 -8.08
N THR A 145 -9.87 18.05 -7.18
CA THR A 145 -9.91 17.73 -5.75
C THR A 145 -10.72 16.46 -5.52
N LEU A 146 -11.90 16.32 -6.12
CA LEU A 146 -12.72 15.11 -6.00
C LEU A 146 -11.97 13.87 -6.50
N LEU A 147 -11.31 13.96 -7.66
CA LEU A 147 -10.50 12.86 -8.21
C LEU A 147 -9.32 12.50 -7.30
N ALA A 148 -8.59 13.50 -6.80
CA ALA A 148 -7.48 13.30 -5.88
C ALA A 148 -7.96 12.61 -4.58
N VAL A 149 -9.09 13.03 -4.01
CA VAL A 149 -9.69 12.43 -2.82
C VAL A 149 -10.12 11.00 -3.08
N LEU A 150 -10.87 10.74 -4.15
CA LEU A 150 -11.36 9.40 -4.47
C LEU A 150 -10.19 8.45 -4.74
N GLY A 151 -9.23 8.86 -5.56
CA GLY A 151 -8.05 8.07 -5.90
C GLY A 151 -7.21 7.74 -4.67
N SER A 152 -6.84 8.75 -3.88
CA SER A 152 -6.02 8.56 -2.69
C SER A 152 -6.72 7.76 -1.58
N THR A 153 -8.02 7.97 -1.37
CA THR A 153 -8.82 7.22 -0.40
C THR A 153 -8.91 5.76 -0.81
N ALA A 154 -9.29 5.48 -2.06
CA ALA A 154 -9.39 4.12 -2.58
C ALA A 154 -8.04 3.39 -2.53
N PHE A 155 -6.96 4.08 -2.90
CA PHE A 155 -5.62 3.52 -2.89
C PHE A 155 -5.14 3.22 -1.46
N THR A 156 -5.38 4.14 -0.52
CA THR A 156 -5.05 3.92 0.90
C THR A 156 -5.87 2.79 1.51
N PHE A 157 -7.16 2.70 1.16
CA PHE A 157 -8.02 1.59 1.58
C PHE A 157 -7.45 0.25 1.14
N TRP A 158 -6.99 0.17 -0.11
CA TRP A 158 -6.32 -1.01 -0.66
C TRP A 158 -5.02 -1.32 0.09
N ILE A 159 -4.12 -0.35 0.28
CA ILE A 159 -2.85 -0.53 1.02
C ILE A 159 -3.11 -1.11 2.42
N VAL A 160 -4.04 -0.53 3.18
CA VAL A 160 -4.32 -0.98 4.55
C VAL A 160 -4.85 -2.41 4.54
N GLY A 161 -5.80 -2.69 3.63
CA GLY A 161 -6.39 -4.02 3.50
C GLY A 161 -5.37 -5.08 3.10
N ASP A 162 -4.41 -4.71 2.26
CA ASP A 162 -3.35 -5.59 1.79
C ASP A 162 -2.27 -5.81 2.87
N ALA A 163 -1.76 -4.73 3.47
CA ALA A 163 -0.71 -4.76 4.48
C ALA A 163 -1.14 -5.52 5.76
N MET A 164 -2.41 -5.43 6.15
CA MET A 164 -2.94 -6.19 7.30
C MET A 164 -3.04 -7.70 7.06
N ARG A 165 -3.06 -8.13 5.78
CA ARG A 165 -3.24 -9.54 5.37
C ARG A 165 -1.95 -10.15 4.81
N LEU A 166 -0.80 -9.53 5.07
CA LEU A 166 0.46 -9.94 4.47
C LEU A 166 0.78 -11.41 4.75
N ASP A 167 0.91 -12.15 3.65
CA ASP A 167 1.38 -13.51 3.56
C ASP A 167 2.49 -13.59 2.51
N THR A 168 3.10 -14.77 2.36
CA THR A 168 4.19 -14.99 1.41
C THR A 168 3.79 -14.65 -0.02
N ARG A 169 2.54 -14.95 -0.42
CA ARG A 169 2.05 -14.69 -1.77
C ARG A 169 1.95 -13.19 -2.04
N ARG A 170 1.39 -12.41 -1.11
CA ARG A 170 1.29 -10.94 -1.23
C ARG A 170 2.68 -10.30 -1.23
N LEU A 171 3.59 -10.77 -0.39
CA LEU A 171 4.99 -10.29 -0.40
C LEU A 171 5.64 -10.49 -1.77
N LEU A 172 5.47 -11.68 -2.37
CA LEU A 172 5.97 -11.93 -3.73
C LEU A 172 5.30 -11.01 -4.76
N THR A 173 3.98 -10.78 -4.66
CA THR A 173 3.29 -9.82 -5.53
C THR A 173 3.86 -8.41 -5.40
N LEU A 174 4.14 -7.93 -4.18
CA LEU A 174 4.76 -6.62 -3.97
C LEU A 174 6.13 -6.53 -4.65
N VAL A 175 6.97 -7.56 -4.49
CA VAL A 175 8.28 -7.63 -5.16
C VAL A 175 8.13 -7.56 -6.68
N VAL A 176 7.20 -8.34 -7.26
CA VAL A 176 6.95 -8.32 -8.70
C VAL A 176 6.50 -6.94 -9.18
N VAL A 177 5.60 -6.27 -8.43
CA VAL A 177 5.13 -4.92 -8.79
C VAL A 177 6.25 -3.88 -8.69
N ILE A 178 7.10 -3.95 -7.67
CA ILE A 178 8.27 -3.08 -7.53
C ILE A 178 9.23 -3.28 -8.72
N LEU A 179 9.54 -4.53 -9.07
CA LEU A 179 10.43 -4.84 -10.20
C LEU A 179 9.82 -4.38 -11.52
N ALA A 180 8.54 -4.68 -11.77
CA ALA A 180 7.85 -4.30 -13.00
C ALA A 180 7.79 -2.78 -13.17
N SER A 181 7.48 -2.04 -12.10
CA SER A 181 7.46 -0.58 -12.14
C SER A 181 8.85 0.02 -12.34
N GLY A 182 9.89 -0.54 -11.72
CA GLY A 182 11.28 -0.12 -11.94
C GLY A 182 11.78 -0.36 -13.38
N VAL A 183 11.42 -1.51 -13.95
CA VAL A 183 11.68 -1.83 -15.37
C VAL A 183 10.95 -0.85 -16.28
N TYR A 184 9.68 -0.55 -16.00
CA TYR A 184 8.92 0.43 -16.77
C TYR A 184 9.54 1.84 -16.69
N LEU A 185 9.94 2.27 -15.49
CA LEU A 185 10.58 3.56 -15.30
C LEU A 185 11.89 3.66 -16.11
N THR A 186 12.68 2.59 -16.12
CA THR A 186 13.91 2.50 -16.94
C THR A 186 13.59 2.60 -18.43
N LEU A 187 12.53 1.92 -18.89
CA LEU A 187 12.08 1.96 -20.28
C LEU A 187 11.63 3.35 -20.73
N VAL A 188 10.99 4.12 -19.84
CA VAL A 188 10.56 5.49 -20.13
C VAL A 188 11.73 6.48 -20.07
N ALA A 189 12.75 6.20 -19.25
CA ALA A 189 13.89 7.09 -19.06
C ALA A 189 15.02 6.92 -20.10
N ILE A 190 15.13 5.76 -20.74
CA ILE A 190 16.21 5.46 -21.69
C ILE A 190 15.68 5.43 -23.12
N ASP A 191 16.19 6.31 -23.97
CA ASP A 191 15.81 6.43 -25.40
C ASP A 191 16.39 5.32 -26.31
N ASP A 192 17.27 4.46 -25.79
CA ASP A 192 17.87 3.36 -26.56
C ASP A 192 16.91 2.15 -26.64
N PRO A 193 16.35 1.79 -27.80
CA PRO A 193 15.46 0.63 -27.94
C PRO A 193 16.14 -0.72 -27.63
N GLN A 194 17.47 -0.77 -27.56
CA GLN A 194 18.25 -1.95 -27.20
C GLN A 194 18.72 -1.94 -25.74
N TRP A 195 18.28 -0.98 -24.91
CA TRP A 195 18.71 -0.83 -23.51
C TRP A 195 18.64 -2.15 -22.73
N TRP A 196 17.57 -2.92 -22.93
CA TRP A 196 17.35 -4.17 -22.22
C TRP A 196 18.38 -5.22 -22.61
N ARG A 197 18.76 -5.32 -23.90
CA ARG A 197 19.79 -6.27 -24.35
C ARG A 197 21.12 -5.95 -23.71
N VAL A 198 21.48 -4.67 -23.68
CA VAL A 198 22.73 -4.22 -23.07
C VAL A 198 22.73 -4.51 -21.58
N SER A 199 21.69 -4.09 -20.85
CA SER A 199 21.56 -4.30 -19.40
C SER A 199 21.57 -5.78 -19.02
N PHE A 200 20.81 -6.64 -19.72
CA PHE A 200 20.78 -8.08 -19.43
C PHE A 200 22.07 -8.79 -19.85
N SER A 201 22.71 -8.37 -20.96
CA SER A 201 24.00 -8.93 -21.37
C SER A 201 25.13 -8.63 -20.38
N TYR A 202 25.00 -7.54 -19.62
CA TYR A 202 26.00 -7.13 -18.63
C TYR A 202 25.93 -7.97 -17.35
N LEU A 203 24.76 -8.50 -16.99
CA LEU A 203 24.57 -9.27 -15.74
C LEU A 203 25.44 -10.53 -15.67
N GLY A 204 25.76 -11.15 -16.80
CA GLY A 204 26.61 -12.35 -16.89
C GLY A 204 28.10 -12.10 -17.18
N LYS A 205 28.56 -10.85 -17.25
CA LYS A 205 29.98 -10.52 -17.49
C LYS A 205 30.78 -10.49 -16.19
N LEU A 206 32.06 -10.86 -16.26
CA LEU A 206 33.01 -10.79 -15.12
C LEU A 206 33.13 -9.40 -14.49
N GLU A 207 32.89 -8.35 -15.27
CA GLU A 207 32.94 -6.95 -14.87
C GLU A 207 31.67 -6.45 -14.15
N SER A 208 30.68 -7.33 -13.94
CA SER A 208 29.46 -7.02 -13.20
C SER A 208 29.62 -7.32 -11.71
N ASN A 209 29.30 -6.35 -10.85
CA ASN A 209 29.26 -6.53 -9.39
C ASN A 209 28.23 -7.59 -8.92
N VAL A 210 27.34 -8.05 -9.80
CA VAL A 210 26.35 -9.10 -9.53
C VAL A 210 26.60 -10.38 -10.33
N ASN A 211 27.75 -10.50 -11.00
CA ASN A 211 28.12 -11.66 -11.80
C ASN A 211 27.94 -13.00 -11.04
N TRP A 212 28.31 -13.03 -9.77
CA TRP A 212 28.21 -14.21 -8.91
C TRP A 212 26.78 -14.73 -8.71
N LEU A 213 25.75 -13.90 -8.90
CA LEU A 213 24.34 -14.30 -8.77
C LEU A 213 23.80 -15.00 -10.03
N PHE A 214 24.41 -14.73 -11.18
CA PHE A 214 23.93 -15.20 -12.50
C PHE A 214 24.80 -16.29 -13.12
N ASN A 215 26.06 -16.41 -12.69
CA ASN A 215 27.01 -17.41 -13.17
C ASN A 215 27.34 -18.47 -12.11
N ALA A 216 26.48 -18.63 -11.09
CA ALA A 216 26.55 -19.70 -10.10
C ALA A 216 26.02 -21.03 -10.65
#